data_AF-A0A838JP03-F1
#
_entry.id   AF-A0A838JP03-F1
#
_cell.length_a   1.000
_cell.length_b   1.000
_cell.length_c   1.000
_cell.angle_alpha   90.00
_cell.angle_beta   90.00
_cell.angle_gamma   90.00
#
_symmetry.space_group_name_H-M   'P 1'
#
loop_
_entity.id
_entity.type
_entity.pdbx_description
1 polymer ?
#
loop_
_entity_poly.entity_id
_entity_poly.type
_entity_poly.pdbx_seq_one_letter_code
_entity_poly.pdbx_strand_id
1 'polypeptide(L)'
;MWIERNAERDTGRDRCTANGGGQLTAGPLRQFEYEVDQANTLVSEAVRRLLRQCPEHAIGGTASEDLQRMRPCFEGALAALAEIERCRGLTQKEFSQRRAFKMLLEG
;
A
#
# COMPACT_ATOMS: atom_id res chain seq x y z
N MET A 1 30.59 -42.71 52.47
CA MET A 1 30.05 -43.97 51.93
C MET A 1 29.64 -43.69 50.49
N TRP A 2 30.24 -44.42 49.54
CA TRP A 2 30.13 -44.26 48.08
C TRP A 2 28.88 -44.95 47.51
N ILE A 3 28.69 -44.81 46.18
CA ILE A 3 27.95 -45.66 45.20
C ILE A 3 26.61 -45.04 44.76
N GLU A 4 26.56 -44.31 43.63
CA GLU A 4 26.39 -44.75 42.21
C GLU A 4 24.92 -44.90 41.78
N ARG A 5 24.51 -44.11 40.77
CA ARG A 5 24.18 -44.51 39.38
C ARG A 5 23.09 -45.58 39.22
N ASN A 6 21.98 -45.17 38.58
CA ASN A 6 21.23 -45.89 37.53
C ASN A 6 20.50 -44.77 36.72
N ALA A 7 20.75 -44.54 35.42
CA ALA A 7 20.43 -45.36 34.24
C ALA A 7 18.92 -45.64 34.16
N GLU A 8 18.19 -45.54 33.05
CA GLU A 8 18.39 -45.15 31.66
C GLU A 8 16.97 -45.11 31.05
N ARG A 9 16.77 -44.31 30.00
CA ARG A 9 15.75 -44.46 28.93
C ARG A 9 14.27 -44.58 29.31
N ASP A 10 13.50 -43.58 28.87
CA ASP A 10 12.39 -43.88 27.98
C ASP A 10 12.43 -42.95 26.76
N THR A 11 12.15 -43.54 25.61
CA THR A 11 12.38 -43.02 24.27
C THR A 11 11.03 -43.07 23.57
N GLY A 12 10.35 -41.93 23.45
CA GLY A 12 9.09 -41.84 22.72
C GLY A 12 8.84 -40.38 22.35
N ARG A 13 9.39 -39.93 21.22
CA ARG A 13 8.60 -39.67 20.02
C ARG A 13 7.50 -38.63 20.26
N ASP A 14 7.88 -37.37 20.09
CA ASP A 14 7.03 -36.47 19.32
C ASP A 14 7.87 -35.74 18.28
N ARG A 15 7.61 -36.11 17.04
CA ARG A 15 8.27 -35.61 15.84
C ARG A 15 7.16 -34.97 15.03
N CYS A 16 6.99 -33.65 15.19
CA CYS A 16 6.28 -32.83 14.23
C CYS A 16 6.99 -31.49 14.11
N THR A 17 8.01 -31.50 13.26
CA THR A 17 8.48 -30.33 12.53
C THR A 17 7.28 -29.71 11.82
N ALA A 18 6.89 -28.51 12.23
CA ALA A 18 6.12 -27.59 11.39
C ALA A 18 6.96 -26.34 11.19
N ASN A 19 7.85 -26.42 10.21
CA ASN A 19 8.22 -25.29 9.40
C ASN A 19 6.92 -24.75 8.77
N GLY A 20 6.36 -23.70 9.37
CA GLY A 20 5.29 -22.91 8.80
C GLY A 20 5.81 -21.49 8.68
N GLY A 21 6.46 -21.20 7.55
CA GLY A 21 6.97 -19.87 7.26
C GLY A 21 5.86 -18.84 7.41
N GLY A 22 6.14 -17.79 8.18
CA GLY A 22 5.36 -16.55 8.18
C GLY A 22 5.54 -15.85 6.84
N GLN A 23 5.01 -16.44 5.78
CA GLN A 23 5.00 -15.94 4.41
C GLN A 23 3.62 -15.34 4.12
N LEU A 24 3.16 -14.33 4.85
CA LEU A 24 1.85 -13.72 4.58
C LEU A 24 1.76 -12.24 4.99
N THR A 25 2.53 -11.35 4.34
CA THR A 25 2.16 -9.91 4.30
C THR A 25 2.60 -9.15 3.03
N ALA A 26 3.44 -9.73 2.17
CA ALA A 26 3.95 -9.01 0.99
C ALA A 26 2.90 -8.80 -0.12
N GLY A 27 1.85 -9.63 -0.20
CA GLY A 27 0.83 -9.55 -1.24
C GLY A 27 -0.08 -8.31 -1.11
N PRO A 28 -0.76 -8.11 0.04
CA PRO A 28 -1.69 -7.00 0.23
C PRO A 28 -1.01 -5.63 0.20
N LEU A 29 0.18 -5.51 0.79
CA LEU A 29 0.94 -4.26 0.81
C LEU A 29 1.33 -3.79 -0.59
N ARG A 30 1.78 -4.72 -1.44
CA ARG A 30 2.11 -4.41 -2.85
C ARG A 30 0.90 -3.95 -3.65
N GLN A 31 -0.28 -4.48 -3.34
CA GLN A 31 -1.52 -4.04 -3.96
C GLN A 31 -1.84 -2.59 -3.58
N PHE A 32 -1.74 -2.24 -2.30
CA PHE A 32 -1.96 -0.87 -1.86
C PHE A 32 -0.95 0.10 -2.45
N GLU A 33 0.34 -0.28 -2.50
CA GLU A 33 1.38 0.51 -3.16
C GLU A 33 1.07 0.71 -4.65
N TYR A 34 0.55 -0.32 -5.33
CA TYR A 34 0.13 -0.24 -6.72
C TYR A 34 -1.07 0.71 -6.93
N GLU A 35 -2.09 0.66 -6.06
CA GLU A 35 -3.25 1.55 -6.15
C GLU A 35 -2.85 3.03 -5.99
N VAL A 36 -1.92 3.32 -5.08
CA VAL A 36 -1.35 4.66 -4.90
C VAL A 36 -0.57 5.12 -6.15
N ASP A 37 0.24 4.24 -6.73
CA ASP A 37 1.04 4.55 -7.91
C ASP A 37 0.17 4.72 -9.17
N GLN A 38 -0.89 3.92 -9.30
CA GLN A 38 -1.89 4.04 -10.36
C GLN A 38 -2.58 5.42 -10.30
N ALA A 39 -3.06 5.83 -9.12
CA ALA A 39 -3.68 7.14 -8.96
C ALA A 39 -2.71 8.29 -9.32
N ASN A 40 -1.44 8.18 -8.91
CA ASN A 40 -0.42 9.17 -9.24
C ASN A 40 -0.10 9.23 -10.75
N THR A 41 -0.11 8.07 -11.41
CA THR A 41 0.06 7.96 -12.86
C THR A 41 -1.08 8.65 -13.60
N LEU A 42 -2.33 8.41 -13.18
CA LEU A 42 -3.51 9.06 -13.78
C LEU A 42 -3.45 10.58 -13.67
N VAL A 43 -3.06 11.13 -12.51
CA VAL A 43 -2.86 12.58 -12.34
C VAL A 43 -1.80 13.10 -13.31
N SER A 44 -0.67 12.38 -13.41
CA SER A 44 0.44 12.79 -14.29
C SER A 44 0.04 12.77 -15.77
N GLU A 45 -0.74 11.79 -16.20
CA GLU A 45 -1.28 11.70 -17.55
C GLU A 45 -2.30 12.80 -17.84
N ALA A 46 -3.22 13.05 -16.90
CA ALA A 46 -4.21 14.13 -17.02
C ALA A 46 -3.52 15.49 -17.16
N VAL A 47 -2.54 15.80 -16.31
CA VAL A 47 -1.75 17.04 -16.41
C VAL A 47 -1.04 17.14 -17.75
N ARG A 48 -0.39 16.06 -18.22
CA ARG A 48 0.27 16.04 -19.53
C ARG A 48 -0.72 16.26 -20.68
N ARG A 49 -1.92 15.70 -20.59
CA ARG A 49 -2.98 15.88 -21.59
C ARG A 49 -3.43 17.33 -21.63
N LEU A 50 -3.73 17.90 -20.47
CA LEU A 50 -4.17 19.30 -20.32
C LEU A 50 -3.13 20.28 -20.88
N LEU A 51 -1.85 20.11 -20.52
CA LEU A 51 -0.76 20.98 -20.98
C LEU A 51 -0.53 20.90 -22.50
N ARG A 52 -0.82 19.75 -23.13
CA ARG A 52 -0.59 19.54 -24.56
C ARG A 52 -1.77 19.93 -25.44
N GLN A 53 -3.00 19.77 -24.94
CA GLN A 53 -4.20 19.79 -25.78
C GLN A 53 -5.15 20.93 -25.44
N CYS A 54 -5.05 21.53 -24.25
CA CYS A 54 -5.97 22.57 -23.83
C CYS A 54 -5.30 23.94 -23.96
N PRO A 55 -5.88 24.88 -24.74
CA PRO A 55 -5.50 26.28 -24.62
C PRO A 55 -5.82 26.77 -23.20
N GLU A 56 -5.02 27.70 -22.66
CA GLU A 56 -5.04 28.08 -21.23
C GLU A 56 -6.42 28.41 -20.68
N HIS A 57 -7.28 29.03 -21.50
CA HIS A 57 -8.64 29.41 -21.14
C HIS A 57 -9.62 28.23 -20.98
N ALA A 58 -9.32 27.07 -21.54
CA ALA A 58 -10.16 25.87 -21.49
C ALA A 58 -9.69 24.84 -20.43
N ILE A 59 -8.50 25.05 -19.84
CA ILE A 59 -7.89 24.10 -18.89
C ILE A 59 -8.80 23.86 -17.69
N GLY A 60 -9.43 24.90 -17.14
CA GLY A 60 -10.24 24.76 -15.92
C GLY A 60 -11.43 23.80 -16.07
N GLY A 61 -12.18 23.92 -17.17
CA GLY A 61 -13.34 23.05 -17.42
C GLY A 61 -12.93 21.60 -17.66
N THR A 62 -11.95 21.37 -18.53
CA THR A 62 -11.46 20.00 -18.81
C THR A 62 -10.77 19.36 -17.61
N ALA A 63 -10.04 20.15 -16.80
CA ALA A 63 -9.42 19.67 -15.57
C ALA A 63 -10.47 19.24 -14.55
N SER A 64 -11.55 20.02 -14.38
CA SER A 64 -12.63 19.65 -13.46
C SER A 64 -13.30 18.32 -13.86
N GLU A 65 -13.60 18.13 -15.15
CA GLU A 65 -14.16 16.86 -15.64
C GLU A 65 -13.22 15.67 -15.41
N ASP A 66 -11.92 15.83 -15.69
CA ASP A 66 -10.95 14.78 -15.46
C ASP A 66 -10.80 14.46 -13.96
N LEU A 67 -10.78 15.47 -13.09
CA LEU A 67 -10.74 15.29 -11.64
C LEU A 67 -11.97 14.54 -11.12
N GLN A 68 -13.16 14.88 -11.61
CA GLN A 68 -14.40 14.17 -11.26
C GLN A 68 -14.37 12.70 -11.71
N ARG A 69 -13.80 12.40 -12.89
CA ARG A 69 -13.62 11.01 -13.34
C ARG A 69 -12.61 10.24 -12.49
N MET A 70 -11.54 10.91 -12.03
CA MET A 70 -10.49 10.28 -11.22
C MET A 70 -10.84 10.19 -9.73
N ARG A 71 -11.94 10.81 -9.28
CA ARG A 71 -12.36 10.84 -7.88
C ARG A 71 -12.36 9.47 -7.19
N PRO A 72 -12.91 8.39 -7.77
CA PRO A 72 -12.87 7.06 -7.16
C PRO A 72 -11.45 6.51 -6.98
N CYS A 73 -10.53 6.84 -7.89
CA CYS A 73 -9.13 6.44 -7.79
C CYS A 73 -8.42 7.15 -6.63
N PHE A 74 -8.75 8.43 -6.38
CA PHE A 74 -8.21 9.16 -5.23
C PHE A 74 -8.76 8.62 -3.89
N GLU A 75 -10.06 8.33 -3.84
CA GLU A 75 -10.68 7.70 -2.67
C GLU A 75 -10.04 6.31 -2.39
N GLY A 76 -9.82 5.50 -3.43
CA GLY A 76 -9.11 4.22 -3.33
C GLY A 76 -7.66 4.37 -2.85
N ALA A 77 -6.90 5.29 -3.45
CA ALA A 77 -5.52 5.55 -3.04
C ALA A 77 -5.41 6.06 -1.60
N LEU A 78 -6.38 6.84 -1.10
CA LEU A 78 -6.42 7.26 0.30
C LEU A 78 -6.70 6.09 1.25
N ALA A 79 -7.58 5.15 0.86
CA ALA A 79 -7.81 3.92 1.63
C ALA A 79 -6.56 3.03 1.63
N ALA A 80 -5.91 2.86 0.48
CA ALA A 80 -4.64 2.14 0.36
C ALA A 80 -3.54 2.74 1.25
N LEU A 81 -3.42 4.08 1.27
CA LEU A 81 -2.48 4.76 2.17
C LEU A 81 -2.82 4.53 3.66
N ALA A 82 -4.10 4.49 4.03
CA ALA A 82 -4.49 4.18 5.40
C ALA A 82 -4.08 2.74 5.79
N GLU A 83 -4.17 1.78 4.87
CA GLU A 83 -3.74 0.41 5.12
C GLU A 83 -2.21 0.26 5.16
N ILE A 84 -1.48 0.98 4.31
CA ILE A 84 0.00 1.05 4.38
C ILE A 84 0.42 1.66 5.72
N GLU A 85 -0.24 2.74 6.16
CA GLU A 85 0.01 3.39 7.44
C GLU A 85 -0.19 2.41 8.60
N ARG A 86 -1.28 1.66 8.60
CA ARG A 86 -1.58 0.63 9.61
C ARG A 86 -0.53 -0.48 9.64
N CYS A 87 0.01 -0.86 8.50
CA CYS A 87 0.92 -2.00 8.38
C CYS A 87 2.39 -1.65 8.67
N ARG A 88 2.90 -0.52 8.15
CA ARG A 88 4.32 -0.15 8.28
C ARG A 88 4.58 1.33 8.57
N GLY A 89 3.54 2.14 8.73
CA GLY A 89 3.65 3.60 8.75
C GLY A 89 3.94 4.18 7.36
N LEU A 90 3.62 5.47 7.19
CA LEU A 90 3.86 6.17 5.93
C LEU A 90 5.27 6.77 5.88
N THR A 91 5.86 6.68 4.70
CA THR A 91 7.04 7.47 4.31
C THR A 91 6.64 8.93 4.02
N GLN A 92 7.62 9.82 3.97
CA GLN A 92 7.38 11.23 3.60
C GLN A 92 6.75 11.39 2.20
N LYS A 93 7.12 10.51 1.26
CA LYS A 93 6.51 10.47 -0.08
C LYS A 93 5.01 10.16 0.02
N GLU A 94 4.66 9.11 0.76
CA GLU A 94 3.28 8.67 0.94
C GLU A 94 2.42 9.69 1.71
N PHE A 95 3.00 10.38 2.70
CA PHE A 95 2.35 11.53 3.35
C PHE A 95 2.04 12.66 2.38
N SER A 96 3.00 13.00 1.52
CA SER A 96 2.82 14.04 0.50
C SER A 96 1.74 13.64 -0.51
N GLN A 97 1.71 12.37 -0.93
CA GLN A 97 0.67 11.83 -1.81
C GLN A 97 -0.71 11.88 -1.15
N ARG A 98 -0.81 11.47 0.14
CA ARG A 98 -2.07 11.57 0.90
C ARG A 98 -2.61 13.00 0.92
N ARG A 99 -1.74 13.97 1.16
CA ARG A 99 -2.12 15.39 1.16
C ARG A 99 -2.57 15.84 -0.23
N ALA A 100 -1.83 15.46 -1.27
CA ALA A 100 -2.17 15.80 -2.65
C ALA A 100 -3.56 15.24 -3.04
N PHE A 101 -3.83 13.96 -2.77
CA PHE A 101 -5.12 13.36 -3.08
C PHE A 101 -6.28 14.02 -2.33
N LYS A 102 -6.08 14.39 -1.05
CA LYS A 102 -7.11 15.17 -0.32
C LYS A 102 -7.39 16.51 -0.97
N MET A 103 -6.34 17.26 -1.33
CA MET A 103 -6.51 18.54 -2.03
C MET A 103 -7.21 18.40 -3.38
N LEU A 104 -6.95 17.32 -4.11
CA LEU A 104 -7.60 17.04 -5.40
C LEU A 104 -9.08 16.61 -5.25
N LEU A 105 -9.49 16.14 -4.07
CA LEU A 105 -10.89 15.81 -3.76
C LEU A 105 -11.69 17.01 -3.24
N GLU A 106 -11.01 17.98 -2.63
CA GLU A 106 -11.60 19.20 -2.08
C GLU A 106 -11.72 20.34 -3.12
N GLY A 107 -11.10 20.18 -4.30
CA GLY A 107 -11.01 21.16 -5.38
C GLY A 107 -12.13 21.14 -6.40
#